data_AF-A0A6B2GDV1-F1
#
_entry.id   AF-A0A6B2GDV1-F1
#
_cell.length_a   1.000
_cell.length_b   1.000
_cell.length_c   1.000
_cell.angle_alpha   90.00
_cell.angle_beta   90.00
_cell.angle_gamma   90.00
#
_symmetry.space_group_name_H-M   'P 1'
#
loop_
_entity.id
_entity.type
_entity.pdbx_description
1 polymer ?
#
loop_
_entity_poly.entity_id
_entity_poly.type
_entity_poly.pdbx_seq_one_letter_code
_entity_poly.pdbx_strand_id
1 'polypeptide(L)'
;KTVSGKSCDYLDFNVIVMEDSSSKFDCSFKTNTNCFIYYQFEKATNKTLIVRVKPFNKKIDCQKPVNWLILAIVLFAVLFILGIAVIVLFFLATYLYEKHQYEKFEQEKNRTDFGREINPLYASPTTETSNLATKT
;
A
#
# COMPACT_ATOMS: atom_id res chain seq x y z
N LYS A 1 -17.79 27.41 -36.44
CA LYS A 1 -18.38 26.53 -35.39
C LYS A 1 -17.66 26.82 -34.08
N THR A 2 -18.40 27.02 -32.99
CA THR A 2 -17.91 27.57 -31.72
C THR A 2 -17.26 26.50 -30.83
N VAL A 3 -16.07 26.81 -30.31
CA VAL A 3 -15.48 26.09 -29.17
C VAL A 3 -15.52 27.05 -27.99
N SER A 4 -16.25 26.69 -26.93
CA SER A 4 -16.24 27.41 -25.64
C SER A 4 -16.63 28.90 -25.69
N GLY A 5 -17.73 29.24 -26.38
CA GLY A 5 -18.42 30.53 -26.19
C GLY A 5 -17.66 31.80 -26.60
N LYS A 6 -16.50 31.69 -27.26
CA LYS A 6 -15.79 32.82 -27.86
C LYS A 6 -15.82 32.69 -29.38
N SER A 7 -16.12 33.80 -30.07
CA SER A 7 -16.01 33.89 -31.52
C SER A 7 -14.52 33.92 -31.87
N CYS A 8 -13.98 32.78 -32.29
CA CYS A 8 -12.64 32.73 -32.85
C CYS A 8 -12.75 33.13 -34.32
N ASP A 9 -12.14 34.25 -34.69
CA ASP A 9 -11.82 34.50 -36.10
C ASP A 9 -10.74 33.51 -36.51
N TYR A 10 -11.10 32.63 -37.45
CA TYR A 10 -10.15 31.71 -38.04
C TYR A 10 -9.32 32.51 -39.05
N LEU A 11 -8.11 32.90 -38.65
CA LEU A 11 -7.08 33.24 -39.63
C LEU A 11 -6.83 31.99 -40.48
N ASP A 12 -6.69 32.17 -41.79
CA ASP A 12 -6.39 31.09 -42.73
C ASP A 12 -4.97 30.55 -42.47
N PHE A 13 -4.88 29.59 -41.55
CA PHE A 13 -3.66 28.84 -41.29
C PHE A 13 -3.67 27.54 -42.09
N ASN A 14 -2.51 27.18 -42.64
CA ASN A 14 -2.34 25.85 -43.20
C ASN A 14 -2.00 24.87 -42.07
N VAL A 15 -2.94 23.98 -41.74
CA VAL A 15 -2.77 23.01 -40.65
C VAL A 15 -2.25 21.69 -41.22
N ILE A 16 -1.10 21.25 -40.74
CA ILE A 16 -0.51 19.96 -41.12
C ILE A 16 -0.51 19.06 -39.89
N VAL A 17 -1.19 17.91 -39.99
CA VAL A 17 -1.14 16.87 -38.96
C VAL A 17 0.08 16.00 -39.22
N MET A 18 0.98 15.92 -38.24
CA MET A 18 2.21 15.13 -38.35
C MET A 18 1.99 13.77 -37.72
N GLU A 19 2.02 12.70 -38.50
CA GLU A 19 1.84 11.32 -37.98
C GLU A 19 3.03 10.86 -37.13
N ASP A 20 4.21 11.48 -37.33
CA ASP A 20 5.46 11.07 -36.69
C ASP A 20 5.74 11.76 -35.35
N SER A 21 6.01 10.90 -34.35
CA SER A 21 6.43 11.26 -32.99
C SER A 21 7.86 11.82 -32.86
N SER A 22 8.62 11.85 -33.96
CA SER A 22 10.01 12.36 -34.00
C SER A 22 10.09 13.89 -34.01
N SER A 23 8.97 14.56 -34.27
CA SER A 23 8.88 16.03 -34.32
C SER A 23 8.88 16.60 -32.90
N LYS A 24 9.89 17.39 -32.55
CA LYS A 24 9.92 18.11 -31.26
C LYS A 24 8.95 19.30 -31.33
N PHE A 25 7.81 19.20 -30.63
CA PHE A 25 6.85 20.29 -30.51
C PHE A 25 7.27 21.24 -29.38
N ASP A 26 7.38 22.53 -29.67
CA ASP A 26 7.85 23.53 -28.70
C ASP A 26 6.72 24.06 -27.79
N CYS A 27 5.46 23.91 -28.19
CA CYS A 27 4.32 24.39 -27.43
C CYS A 27 3.40 23.25 -27.01
N SER A 28 2.89 23.34 -25.78
CA SER A 28 1.86 22.44 -25.25
C SER A 28 0.77 23.21 -24.53
N PHE A 29 -0.48 22.79 -24.68
CA PHE A 29 -1.62 23.34 -23.97
C PHE A 29 -2.30 22.27 -23.11
N LYS A 30 -2.60 22.62 -21.85
CA LYS A 30 -3.34 21.74 -20.92
C LYS A 30 -4.84 22.05 -20.99
N THR A 31 -5.63 21.05 -21.36
CA THR A 31 -7.09 21.12 -21.39
C THR A 31 -7.69 20.87 -20.00
N ASN A 32 -8.93 21.34 -19.78
CA ASN A 32 -9.72 21.11 -18.56
C ASN A 32 -9.85 19.62 -18.17
N THR A 33 -9.66 18.70 -19.11
CA THR A 33 -9.70 17.24 -18.90
C THR A 33 -8.34 16.64 -18.52
N ASN A 34 -7.36 17.44 -18.08
CA ASN A 34 -5.98 17.01 -17.82
C ASN A 34 -5.32 16.30 -19.02
N CYS A 35 -5.65 16.76 -20.23
CA CYS A 35 -5.03 16.32 -21.46
C CYS A 35 -4.07 17.38 -21.99
N PHE A 36 -2.99 16.94 -22.63
CA PHE A 36 -2.01 17.80 -23.27
C PHE A 36 -2.19 17.79 -24.79
N ILE A 37 -2.14 18.96 -25.41
CA ILE A 37 -2.17 19.11 -26.87
C ILE A 37 -0.85 19.76 -27.28
N TYR A 38 -0.11 19.12 -28.18
CA TYR A 38 1.20 19.58 -28.65
C TYR A 38 1.07 20.20 -30.04
N TYR A 39 1.65 21.39 -30.21
CA TYR A 39 1.62 22.11 -31.48
C TYR A 39 2.90 22.95 -31.67
N GLN A 40 3.15 23.33 -32.92
CA GLN A 40 4.28 24.17 -33.29
C GLN A 40 3.89 25.09 -34.46
N PHE A 41 4.33 26.34 -34.40
CA PHE A 41 4.20 27.28 -35.50
C PHE A 41 5.47 27.29 -36.33
N GLU A 42 5.33 27.18 -37.64
CA GLU A 42 6.42 27.33 -38.59
C GLU A 42 6.07 28.45 -39.58
N LYS A 43 7.03 29.35 -39.79
CA LYS A 43 6.88 30.46 -40.74
C LYS A 43 7.36 29.97 -42.11
N ALA A 44 6.44 29.80 -43.06
CA ALA A 44 6.82 29.45 -44.41
C ALA A 44 7.41 30.66 -45.16
N THR A 45 8.25 30.38 -46.15
CA THR A 45 8.98 31.36 -46.98
C THR A 45 8.04 32.38 -47.67
N ASN A 46 6.77 32.01 -47.89
CA ASN A 46 5.76 32.82 -48.56
C ASN A 46 4.88 33.67 -47.62
N LYS A 47 5.37 34.01 -46.41
CA LYS A 47 4.61 34.74 -45.35
C LYS A 47 3.35 34.02 -44.85
N THR A 48 3.14 32.76 -45.21
CA THR A 48 2.06 31.92 -44.68
C THR A 48 2.51 31.25 -43.38
N LEU A 49 1.61 31.22 -42.40
CA LEU A 49 1.83 30.54 -41.12
C LEU A 49 1.34 29.10 -41.24
N ILE A 50 2.25 28.14 -41.04
CA ILE A 50 1.94 26.72 -40.97
C ILE A 50 1.87 26.35 -39.50
N VAL A 51 0.82 25.64 -39.09
CA VAL A 51 0.77 25.06 -37.75
C VAL A 51 0.80 23.54 -37.85
N ARG A 52 1.78 22.95 -37.18
CA ARG A 52 1.95 21.51 -37.04
C ARG A 52 1.31 21.08 -35.74
N VAL A 53 0.43 20.09 -35.79
CA VAL A 53 -0.26 19.57 -34.61
C VAL A 53 0.01 18.08 -34.49
N LYS A 54 0.33 17.62 -33.27
CA LYS A 54 0.45 16.20 -32.97
C LYS A 54 -0.93 15.53 -32.98
N PRO A 55 -1.10 14.34 -33.57
CA PRO A 55 -2.34 13.58 -33.50
C PRO A 55 -2.68 13.30 -32.03
N PHE A 56 -3.90 13.64 -31.64
CA PHE A 56 -4.36 13.52 -30.26
C PHE A 56 -4.69 12.06 -29.94
N ASN A 57 -3.95 11.47 -29.00
CA ASN A 57 -4.22 10.15 -28.48
C ASN A 57 -4.68 10.21 -27.02
N LYS A 58 -5.97 9.98 -26.80
CA LYS A 58 -6.60 10.01 -25.47
C LYS A 58 -5.90 9.13 -24.42
N LYS A 59 -5.22 8.04 -24.80
CA LYS A 59 -4.55 7.15 -23.82
C LYS A 59 -3.21 7.68 -23.35
N ILE A 60 -2.51 8.40 -24.21
CA ILE A 60 -1.12 8.86 -23.99
C ILE A 60 -1.12 10.31 -23.53
N ASP A 61 -1.94 11.14 -24.18
CA ASP A 61 -1.96 12.58 -23.97
C ASP A 61 -2.89 13.01 -22.82
N CYS A 62 -3.78 12.13 -22.34
CA CYS A 62 -4.59 12.39 -21.16
C CYS A 62 -4.08 11.62 -19.94
N GLN A 63 -3.79 12.34 -18.87
CA GLN A 63 -3.48 11.72 -17.60
C GLN A 63 -4.78 11.13 -17.02
N LYS A 64 -4.80 9.82 -16.79
CA LYS A 64 -5.92 9.20 -16.08
C LYS A 64 -5.95 9.74 -14.64
N PRO A 65 -7.11 10.13 -14.11
CA PRO A 65 -7.21 10.51 -12.72
C PRO A 65 -6.81 9.32 -11.85
N VAL A 66 -5.80 9.52 -11.00
CA VAL A 66 -5.37 8.50 -10.05
C VAL A 66 -6.49 8.34 -9.02
N ASN A 67 -7.01 7.11 -8.87
CA ASN A 67 -8.00 6.83 -7.84
C ASN A 67 -7.29 6.64 -6.49
N TRP A 68 -7.35 7.67 -5.65
CA TRP A 68 -6.69 7.70 -4.35
C TRP A 68 -7.18 6.60 -3.40
N LEU A 69 -8.45 6.16 -3.52
CA LEU A 69 -9.00 5.08 -2.70
C LEU A 69 -8.28 3.76 -2.96
N ILE A 70 -8.03 3.44 -4.23
CA ILE A 70 -7.35 2.20 -4.62
C ILE A 70 -5.92 2.23 -4.10
N LEU A 71 -5.23 3.36 -4.26
CA LEU A 71 -3.86 3.52 -3.77
C LEU A 71 -3.79 3.32 -2.25
N ALA A 72 -4.72 3.90 -1.50
CA ALA A 72 -4.79 3.75 -0.05
C ALA A 72 -5.02 2.29 0.37
N ILE A 73 -6.00 1.61 -0.24
CA ILE A 73 -6.31 0.21 0.08
C ILE A 73 -5.11 -0.70 -0.15
N VAL A 74 -4.44 -0.54 -1.29
CA VAL A 74 -3.25 -1.35 -1.62
C VAL A 74 -2.14 -1.11 -0.61
N LEU A 75 -1.88 0.14 -0.24
CA LEU A 75 -0.84 0.48 0.73
C LEU A 75 -1.13 -0.14 2.11
N PHE A 76 -2.35 0.01 2.60
CA PHE A 76 -2.76 -0.57 3.87
C PHE A 76 -2.71 -2.09 3.86
N ALA A 77 -3.15 -2.74 2.78
CA ALA A 77 -3.10 -4.19 2.66
C ALA A 77 -1.66 -4.72 2.76
N VAL A 78 -0.71 -4.07 2.08
CA VAL A 78 0.71 -4.46 2.14
C VAL A 78 1.28 -4.31 3.55
N LEU A 79 1.03 -3.18 4.22
CA LEU A 79 1.50 -2.96 5.59
C LEU A 79 0.88 -3.94 6.58
N PHE A 80 -0.40 -4.24 6.42
CA PHE A 80 -1.12 -5.16 7.29
C PHE A 80 -0.59 -6.58 7.15
N ILE A 81 -0.36 -7.05 5.92
CA ILE A 81 0.20 -8.38 5.66
C ILE A 81 1.63 -8.49 6.22
N LEU A 82 2.45 -7.45 6.04
CA LEU A 82 3.81 -7.43 6.59
C LEU A 82 3.79 -7.48 8.13
N GLY A 83 2.90 -6.71 8.75
CA GLY A 83 2.72 -6.70 10.21
C GLY A 83 2.31 -8.08 10.74
N ILE A 84 1.35 -8.74 10.09
CA ILE A 84 0.94 -10.11 10.45
C ILE A 84 2.11 -11.09 10.31
N ALA A 85 2.88 -11.01 9.23
CA ALA A 85 4.01 -11.91 9.02
C ALA A 85 5.05 -11.81 10.15
N VAL A 86 5.38 -10.59 10.57
CA VAL A 86 6.29 -10.35 11.71
C VAL A 86 5.71 -10.88 13.02
N ILE A 87 4.41 -10.66 13.27
CA ILE A 87 3.74 -11.16 14.48
C ILE A 87 3.74 -12.69 14.50
N VAL A 88 3.46 -13.35 13.38
CA VAL A 88 3.47 -14.82 13.29
C VAL A 88 4.86 -15.38 13.55
N LEU A 89 5.91 -14.76 12.98
CA LEU A 89 7.29 -15.17 13.24
C LEU A 89 7.68 -14.97 14.71
N PHE A 90 7.30 -13.84 15.29
CA PHE A 90 7.53 -13.55 16.71
C PHE A 90 6.82 -14.56 17.60
N PHE A 91 5.53 -14.81 17.34
CA PHE A 91 4.72 -15.76 18.09
C PHE A 91 5.26 -17.19 17.98
N LEU A 92 5.72 -17.60 16.80
CA LEU A 92 6.38 -18.89 16.60
C LEU A 92 7.67 -18.98 17.43
N ALA A 93 8.50 -17.93 17.40
CA ALA A 93 9.74 -17.89 18.15
C ALA A 93 9.51 -17.95 19.66
N THR A 94 8.55 -17.19 20.19
CA THR A 94 8.19 -17.22 21.62
C THR A 94 7.63 -18.57 22.02
N TYR A 95 6.75 -19.16 21.21
CA TYR A 95 6.17 -20.47 21.49
C TYR A 95 7.24 -21.57 21.57
N LEU A 96 8.21 -21.58 20.65
CA LEU A 96 9.31 -22.53 20.69
C LEU A 96 10.22 -22.32 21.91
N TYR A 97 10.52 -21.06 22.25
CA TYR A 97 11.30 -20.74 23.43
C TYR A 97 10.62 -21.24 24.72
N GLU A 98 9.32 -20.98 24.86
CA GLU A 98 8.53 -21.44 26.00
C GLU A 98 8.51 -22.97 26.10
N LYS A 99 8.33 -23.67 24.98
CA LYS A 99 8.37 -25.15 24.97
C LYS A 99 9.72 -25.69 25.43
N HIS A 100 10.82 -25.10 24.97
CA HIS A 100 12.16 -25.50 25.40
C HIS A 100 12.39 -25.29 26.90
N GLN A 101 11.90 -24.17 27.45
CA GLN A 101 12.00 -23.91 28.88
C GLN A 101 11.10 -24.85 29.70
N TYR A 102 9.92 -25.18 29.17
CA TYR A 102 9.01 -26.12 29.82
C TYR A 102 9.61 -27.53 29.94
N GLU A 103 10.22 -28.05 28.86
CA GLU A 103 10.89 -29.36 28.89
C GLU A 103 12.04 -29.39 29.89
N LYS A 104 12.82 -28.31 29.99
CA LYS A 104 13.88 -28.18 30.99
C LYS A 104 13.31 -28.13 32.42
N PHE A 105 12.24 -27.38 32.62
CA PHE A 105 11.55 -27.30 33.92
C PHE A 105 10.98 -28.65 34.35
N GLU A 106 10.38 -29.44 33.46
CA GLU A 106 9.89 -30.79 33.79
C GLU A 106 11.04 -31.73 34.17
N GLN A 107 12.17 -31.67 33.48
CA GLN A 107 13.35 -32.45 33.83
C GLN A 107 13.91 -32.07 35.19
N GLU A 108 13.98 -30.77 35.50
CA GLU A 108 14.38 -30.28 36.83
C GLU A 108 13.37 -30.67 37.90
N LYS A 109 12.06 -30.58 37.63
CA LYS A 109 10.98 -31.00 38.56
C LYS A 109 11.04 -32.50 38.87
N ASN A 110 11.30 -33.34 37.87
CA ASN A 110 11.40 -34.79 38.05
C ASN A 110 12.70 -35.21 38.75
N ARG A 111 13.79 -34.45 38.57
CA ARG A 111 15.07 -34.67 39.27
C ARG A 111 15.10 -34.10 40.68
N THR A 112 14.30 -33.07 40.94
CA THR A 112 14.24 -32.37 42.22
C THR A 112 13.02 -32.84 43.00
N ASP A 113 13.10 -34.02 43.59
CA ASP A 113 12.25 -34.40 44.74
C ASP A 113 12.85 -33.90 46.07
N PHE A 114 13.97 -33.15 45.99
CA PHE A 114 14.69 -32.58 47.12
C PHE A 114 13.83 -31.54 47.85
N GLY A 115 13.01 -32.01 48.79
CA GLY A 115 12.48 -31.19 49.87
C GLY A 115 10.98 -30.93 49.87
N ARG A 116 10.13 -31.77 49.27
CA ARG A 116 8.68 -31.73 49.57
C ARG A 116 8.39 -31.89 51.07
N GLU A 117 9.28 -32.56 51.79
CA GLU A 117 9.24 -32.67 53.26
C GLU A 117 9.83 -31.45 54.00
N ILE A 118 10.58 -30.56 53.33
CA ILE A 118 11.35 -29.47 53.97
C ILE A 118 10.69 -28.10 53.75
N ASN A 119 9.98 -27.89 52.62
CA ASN A 119 9.27 -26.65 52.35
C ASN A 119 7.73 -26.84 52.39
N PRO A 120 7.04 -26.35 53.44
CA PRO A 120 5.60 -26.54 53.62
C PRO A 120 4.73 -25.84 52.56
N LEU A 121 5.30 -25.02 51.68
CA LEU A 121 4.60 -24.46 50.51
C LEU A 121 4.27 -25.51 49.43
N TYR A 122 4.96 -26.66 49.42
CA TYR A 122 4.79 -27.72 48.42
C TYR A 122 4.14 -28.99 48.98
N ALA A 123 3.78 -29.01 50.26
CA ALA A 123 2.98 -30.08 50.86
C ALA A 123 1.52 -29.93 50.40
N SER A 124 0.93 -31.01 49.89
CA SER A 124 -0.51 -31.04 49.59
C SER A 124 -1.28 -30.65 50.85
N PRO A 125 -2.15 -29.62 50.83
CA PRO A 125 -2.92 -29.25 52.00
C PRO A 125 -3.82 -30.43 52.38
N THR A 126 -3.48 -31.12 53.48
CA THR A 126 -4.38 -32.11 54.08
C THR A 126 -5.50 -31.34 54.75
N THR A 127 -6.66 -31.24 54.09
CA THR A 127 -7.86 -30.66 54.70
C THR A 127 -8.44 -31.68 55.68
N GLU A 128 -7.92 -31.72 56.91
CA GLU A 128 -8.59 -32.43 58.01
C GLU A 128 -9.83 -31.63 58.44
N THR A 129 -11.00 -31.98 57.89
CA THR A 129 -12.27 -31.46 58.38
C THR A 129 -12.72 -32.29 59.58
N SER A 130 -12.41 -31.85 60.80
CA SER A 130 -13.00 -32.44 62.00
C SER A 130 -14.46 -31.99 62.11
N ASN A 131 -15.39 -32.84 61.70
CA ASN A 131 -16.81 -32.59 61.92
C ASN A 131 -17.11 -32.73 63.41
N LEU A 132 -17.57 -31.64 64.06
CA LEU A 132 -17.91 -31.62 65.50
C LEU A 132 -19.09 -32.54 65.87
N ALA A 133 -19.79 -33.11 64.88
CA ALA A 133 -20.99 -33.94 65.07
C ALA A 133 -20.73 -35.41 65.44
N THR A 134 -19.48 -35.88 65.45
CA THR A 134 -19.12 -37.28 65.78
C THR A 134 -18.31 -37.41 67.08
N LYS A 135 -18.42 -36.44 67.99
CA LYS A 135 -17.84 -36.53 69.33
C LYS A 135 -18.97 -36.62 70.36
N THR A 136 -19.49 -37.84 70.51
CA THR A 136 -20.40 -38.24 71.60
C THR A 136 -19.66 -38.29 72.93
#